data_AF-A0AAW9BQD2-F1
#
_entry.id   AF-A0AAW9BQD2-F1
#
_cell.length_a   1.000
_cell.length_b   1.000
_cell.length_c   1.000
_cell.angle_alpha   90.00
_cell.angle_beta   90.00
_cell.angle_gamma   90.00
#
_symmetry.space_group_name_H-M   'P 1'
#
loop_
_entity.id
_entity.type
_entity.pdbx_description
1 polymer ?
#
loop_
_entity_poly.entity_id
_entity_poly.type
_entity_poly.pdbx_seq_one_letter_code
_entity_poly.pdbx_strand_id
1 'polypeptide(L)'
;IVYKKIPIGAVYSYQLDEDAKSITIQANIQEQYRHIINDRSRFWNVSGIGASIGFEGVDVRLESMSALLGGAIAVDSPDDGEPVEENTEFRLYKDLKKAGRGIAIKIALPDDNKVSSEGAPIMYRGIEIGQVTDLSLSEGREVILASAAIQPAFSDMLTTGTRFVLEEAKVSLSGVENIANLVRGNFL
;
A
#
# COMPACT_ATOMS: atom_id res chain seq x y z
N ILE A 1 9.62 -0.33 -7.45
CA ILE A 1 8.31 -0.46 -8.13
C ILE A 1 7.85 -1.91 -8.03
N VAL A 2 6.63 -2.14 -7.54
CA VAL A 2 6.09 -3.50 -7.32
C VAL A 2 4.78 -3.71 -8.06
N TYR A 3 4.66 -4.83 -8.78
CA TYR A 3 3.43 -5.29 -9.40
C TYR A 3 3.04 -6.63 -8.76
N LYS A 4 1.84 -6.74 -8.21
CA LYS A 4 1.41 -7.94 -7.45
C LYS A 4 2.45 -8.39 -6.41
N LYS A 5 3.07 -7.44 -5.71
CA LYS A 5 4.18 -7.62 -4.74
C LYS A 5 5.52 -8.12 -5.32
N ILE A 6 5.61 -8.35 -6.62
CA ILE A 6 6.85 -8.70 -7.30
C ILE A 6 7.61 -7.40 -7.61
N PRO A 7 8.87 -7.25 -7.17
CA PRO A 7 9.70 -6.13 -7.58
C PRO A 7 9.98 -6.21 -9.08
N ILE A 8 9.49 -5.22 -9.82
CA ILE A 8 9.64 -5.15 -11.28
C ILE A 8 10.51 -3.98 -11.74
N GLY A 9 10.95 -3.13 -10.80
CA GLY A 9 11.69 -1.92 -11.13
C GLY A 9 12.08 -1.12 -9.90
N ALA A 10 12.77 0.01 -10.13
CA ALA A 10 13.28 0.87 -9.07
C ALA A 10 13.14 2.36 -9.44
N VAL A 11 12.99 3.20 -8.44
CA VAL A 11 13.12 4.66 -8.60
C VAL A 11 14.62 4.99 -8.57
N TYR A 12 15.09 5.82 -9.49
CA TYR A 12 16.50 6.21 -9.54
C TYR A 12 16.74 7.72 -9.45
N SER A 13 15.73 8.56 -9.71
CA SER A 13 15.85 10.00 -9.51
C SER A 13 14.52 10.66 -9.14
N TYR A 14 14.63 11.84 -8.51
CA TYR A 14 13.53 12.72 -8.17
C TYR A 14 13.94 14.12 -8.61
N GLN A 15 13.05 14.84 -9.26
CA GLN A 15 13.30 16.20 -9.71
C GLN A 15 12.13 17.09 -9.30
N LEU A 16 12.43 18.21 -8.66
CA LEU A 16 11.44 19.26 -8.45
C LEU A 16 11.21 19.94 -9.81
N ASP A 17 9.95 20.08 -10.21
CA ASP A 17 9.61 20.76 -11.45
C ASP A 17 9.95 22.26 -11.34
N GLU A 18 10.10 22.93 -12.49
CA GLU A 18 10.57 24.33 -12.56
C GLU A 18 9.71 25.30 -11.74
N ASP A 19 8.42 25.01 -11.59
CA ASP A 19 7.47 25.84 -10.83
C ASP A 19 7.47 25.57 -9.32
N ALA A 20 8.29 24.62 -8.86
CA ALA A 20 8.40 24.16 -7.48
C ALA A 20 7.09 23.63 -6.85
N LYS A 21 6.10 23.23 -7.65
CA LYS A 21 4.80 22.74 -7.15
C LYS A 21 4.67 21.23 -7.18
N SER A 22 5.40 20.56 -8.06
CA SER A 22 5.35 19.11 -8.22
C SER A 22 6.75 18.49 -8.29
N ILE A 23 6.80 17.20 -7.98
CA ILE A 23 8.01 16.39 -8.04
C ILE A 23 7.79 15.34 -9.11
N THR A 24 8.64 15.35 -10.13
CA THR A 24 8.74 14.28 -11.11
C THR A 24 9.64 13.18 -10.55
N ILE A 25 9.16 11.94 -10.62
CA ILE A 25 9.89 10.75 -10.14
C ILE A 25 10.24 9.91 -11.34
N GLN A 26 11.53 9.68 -11.57
CA GLN A 26 11.97 8.79 -12.64
C GLN A 26 12.21 7.39 -12.09
N ALA A 27 11.54 6.43 -12.69
CA ALA A 27 11.66 5.03 -12.36
C ALA A 27 11.98 4.21 -13.59
N ASN A 28 12.76 3.15 -13.40
CA ASN A 28 13.02 2.17 -14.43
C ASN A 28 12.27 0.87 -14.11
N ILE A 29 11.61 0.32 -15.12
CA ILE A 29 11.03 -1.03 -15.10
C ILE A 29 12.02 -1.95 -15.81
N GLN A 30 12.32 -3.11 -15.22
CA GLN A 30 13.24 -4.07 -15.83
C GLN A 30 12.67 -4.57 -17.15
N GLU A 31 13.55 -4.82 -18.13
CA GLU A 31 13.18 -5.16 -19.51
C GLU A 31 12.18 -6.32 -19.57
N GLN A 32 12.38 -7.39 -18.79
CA GLN A 32 11.48 -8.54 -18.80
C GLN A 32 10.06 -8.24 -18.32
N TYR A 33 9.82 -7.11 -17.64
CA TYR A 33 8.52 -6.69 -17.13
C TYR A 33 7.90 -5.52 -17.90
N ARG A 34 8.56 -5.03 -18.96
CA ARG A 34 8.10 -3.85 -19.71
C ARG A 34 6.67 -4.01 -20.26
N HIS A 35 6.34 -5.22 -20.70
CA HIS A 35 5.02 -5.59 -21.23
C HIS A 35 3.88 -5.51 -20.19
N ILE A 36 4.19 -5.43 -18.90
CA ILE A 36 3.17 -5.29 -17.85
C ILE A 36 2.60 -3.87 -17.85
N ILE A 37 3.40 -2.85 -18.18
CA ILE A 37 2.97 -1.45 -18.08
C ILE A 37 2.26 -1.03 -19.37
N ASN A 38 1.09 -0.42 -19.20
CA ASN A 38 0.23 0.04 -20.29
C ASN A 38 -0.47 1.35 -19.92
N ASP A 39 -1.25 1.89 -20.84
CA ASP A 39 -1.94 3.19 -20.70
C ASP A 39 -3.00 3.20 -19.59
N ARG A 40 -3.42 2.02 -19.11
CA ARG A 40 -4.34 1.85 -17.96
C ARG A 40 -3.60 1.62 -16.66
N SER A 41 -2.27 1.58 -16.66
CA SER A 41 -1.48 1.43 -15.44
C SER A 41 -1.72 2.58 -14.46
N ARG A 42 -1.87 2.24 -13.18
CA ARG A 42 -1.99 3.23 -12.10
C ARG A 42 -0.99 2.93 -11.00
N PHE A 43 -0.24 3.97 -10.62
CA PHE A 43 0.81 3.88 -9.63
C PHE A 43 0.37 4.58 -8.34
N TRP A 44 0.62 3.98 -7.18
CA TRP A 44 0.38 4.65 -5.90
C TRP A 44 1.51 4.39 -4.92
N ASN A 45 1.68 5.35 -4.00
CA ASN A 45 2.61 5.20 -2.90
C ASN A 45 2.09 4.16 -1.90
N VAL A 46 2.95 3.24 -1.49
CA VAL A 46 2.75 2.36 -0.35
C VAL A 46 3.79 2.73 0.72
N SER A 47 3.39 3.61 1.64
CA SER A 47 4.22 4.03 2.77
C SER A 47 4.14 2.97 3.87
N GLY A 48 5.07 2.02 3.86
CA GLY A 48 5.24 1.03 4.92
C GLY A 48 6.26 1.49 5.95
N ILE A 49 5.83 1.77 7.16
CA ILE A 49 6.71 1.88 8.34
C ILE A 49 7.60 0.62 8.40
N GLY A 50 8.92 0.77 8.41
CA GLY A 50 9.91 -0.25 8.80
C GLY A 50 10.08 -1.47 7.88
N ALA A 51 11.01 -1.40 6.92
CA ALA A 51 11.59 -2.58 6.30
C ALA A 51 12.58 -3.25 7.28
N SER A 52 12.19 -4.37 7.89
CA SER A 52 13.15 -5.31 8.47
C SER A 52 13.56 -6.29 7.37
N ILE A 53 14.60 -5.94 6.61
CA ILE A 53 15.26 -6.90 5.70
C ILE A 53 16.62 -7.20 6.31
N GLY A 54 16.72 -8.33 6.99
CA GLY A 54 17.99 -8.87 7.44
C GLY A 54 18.72 -9.51 6.26
N PHE A 55 19.92 -9.02 5.96
CA PHE A 55 20.97 -9.80 5.30
C PHE A 55 22.31 -9.37 5.88
N GLU A 56 23.04 -10.35 6.42
CA GLU A 56 24.42 -10.18 6.86
C GLU A 56 25.28 -9.68 5.70
N GLY A 57 25.99 -8.57 5.94
CA GLY A 57 27.25 -8.25 5.29
C GLY A 57 27.19 -7.64 3.90
N VAL A 58 26.94 -6.33 3.81
CA VAL A 58 27.64 -5.46 2.84
C VAL A 58 27.82 -4.07 3.45
N ASP A 59 29.08 -3.65 3.62
CA ASP A 59 29.48 -2.35 4.15
C ASP A 59 29.49 -1.31 3.01
N VAL A 60 28.44 -0.48 2.91
CA VAL A 60 28.39 0.65 1.95
C VAL A 60 27.95 1.92 2.67
N ARG A 61 28.96 2.69 3.08
CA ARG A 61 28.99 4.15 3.37
C ARG A 61 27.62 4.85 3.53
N LEU A 62 27.31 5.12 4.80
CA LEU A 62 26.02 5.50 5.38
C LEU A 62 25.81 7.03 5.54
N GLU A 63 26.04 7.87 4.54
CA GLU A 63 25.86 9.34 4.71
C GLU A 63 24.72 9.98 3.91
N SER A 64 24.00 9.23 3.06
CA SER A 64 22.75 9.72 2.42
C SER A 64 21.53 8.79 2.54
N MET A 65 21.63 7.71 3.33
CA MET A 65 20.58 6.67 3.41
C MET A 65 19.58 6.87 4.56
N SER A 66 19.80 7.83 5.46
CA SER A 66 18.96 8.05 6.64
C SER A 66 17.59 8.67 6.32
N ALA A 67 17.32 9.07 5.07
CA ALA A 67 16.04 9.63 4.62
C ALA A 67 15.13 8.61 3.91
N LEU A 68 15.62 7.40 3.60
CA LEU A 68 14.80 6.35 3.00
C LEU A 68 14.05 5.57 4.09
N LEU A 69 13.03 6.23 4.63
CA LEU A 69 11.81 5.56 5.10
C LEU A 69 11.21 4.87 3.86
N GLY A 70 11.72 3.67 3.53
CA GLY A 70 11.55 3.00 2.24
C GLY A 70 10.13 2.54 1.94
N GLY A 71 9.27 3.49 1.57
CA GLY A 71 8.01 3.19 0.89
C GLY A 71 8.29 2.57 -0.48
N ALA A 72 7.36 1.74 -0.95
CA ALA A 72 7.38 1.26 -2.33
C ALA A 72 6.37 2.04 -3.17
N ILE A 73 6.53 1.99 -4.48
CA ILE A 73 5.47 2.40 -5.42
C ILE A 73 4.87 1.11 -5.96
N ALA A 74 3.59 0.90 -5.70
CA ALA A 74 2.84 -0.21 -6.25
C ALA A 74 2.18 0.21 -7.57
N VAL A 75 2.00 -0.75 -8.47
CA VAL A 75 1.30 -0.56 -9.73
C VAL A 75 0.25 -1.65 -9.94
N ASP A 76 -0.91 -1.24 -10.44
CA ASP A 76 -1.93 -2.09 -11.04
C ASP A 76 -1.99 -1.79 -12.53
N SER A 77 -2.01 -2.84 -13.34
CA SER A 77 -2.04 -2.76 -14.80
C SER A 77 -3.01 -3.81 -15.33
N PRO A 78 -4.23 -3.40 -15.71
CA PRO A 78 -5.23 -4.29 -16.32
C PRO A 78 -4.77 -4.80 -17.69
N ASP A 79 -5.11 -6.04 -18.04
CA ASP A 79 -4.68 -6.66 -19.30
C ASP A 79 -5.36 -6.07 -20.56
N ASP A 80 -6.38 -5.21 -20.39
CA ASP A 80 -7.15 -4.55 -21.45
C ASP A 80 -6.64 -3.14 -21.81
N GLY A 81 -5.38 -2.84 -21.45
CA GLY A 81 -4.69 -1.61 -21.82
C GLY A 81 -3.73 -1.78 -22.99
N GLU A 82 -3.42 -0.66 -23.66
CA GLU A 82 -2.52 -0.62 -24.81
C GLU A 82 -1.05 -0.37 -24.36
N PRO A 83 -0.06 -0.99 -25.02
CA PRO A 83 1.36 -0.75 -24.72
C PRO A 83 1.71 0.74 -24.78
N VAL A 84 2.58 1.19 -23.87
CA VAL A 84 3.05 2.58 -23.80
C VAL A 84 4.47 2.73 -24.32
N GLU A 85 4.79 3.92 -24.82
CA GLU A 85 6.16 4.29 -25.18
C GLU A 85 7.01 4.55 -23.92
N GLU A 86 8.33 4.50 -24.09
CA GLU A 86 9.27 4.89 -23.03
C GLU A 86 9.08 6.34 -22.63
N ASN A 87 9.31 6.64 -21.34
CA ASN A 87 9.13 7.96 -20.75
C ASN A 87 7.66 8.47 -20.72
N THR A 88 6.68 7.59 -20.97
CA THR A 88 5.28 7.91 -20.72
C THR A 88 5.07 8.31 -19.26
N GLU A 89 4.47 9.48 -19.02
CA GLU A 89 4.20 9.99 -17.69
C GLU A 89 2.97 9.35 -17.06
N PHE A 90 3.10 8.94 -15.79
CA PHE A 90 2.00 8.42 -15.00
C PHE A 90 1.81 9.24 -13.73
N ARG A 91 0.56 9.44 -13.33
CA ARG A 91 0.25 10.03 -12.03
C ARG A 91 0.59 9.06 -10.91
N LEU A 92 1.42 9.51 -9.98
CA LEU A 92 1.60 8.84 -8.69
C LEU A 92 0.48 9.27 -7.72
N TYR A 93 -0.42 8.35 -7.42
CA TYR A 93 -1.48 8.57 -6.43
C TYR A 93 -0.95 8.43 -5.01
N LYS A 94 -1.60 9.12 -4.07
CA LYS A 94 -1.25 9.10 -2.64
C LYS A 94 -1.33 7.68 -2.06
N ASP A 95 -2.34 6.92 -2.47
CA ASP A 95 -2.71 5.62 -1.91
C ASP A 95 -3.63 4.85 -2.89
N LEU A 96 -3.97 3.61 -2.55
CA LEU A 96 -4.84 2.74 -3.34
C LEU A 96 -6.24 3.34 -3.56
N LYS A 97 -6.80 3.99 -2.53
CA LYS A 97 -8.13 4.65 -2.58
C LYS A 97 -8.13 5.73 -3.67
N LYS A 98 -7.14 6.62 -3.67
CA LYS A 98 -7.03 7.73 -4.64
C LYS A 98 -6.68 7.24 -6.04
N ALA A 99 -5.98 6.11 -6.16
CA ALA A 99 -5.78 5.46 -7.46
C ALA A 99 -7.09 4.96 -8.08
N GLY A 100 -8.14 4.77 -7.27
CA GLY A 100 -9.41 4.17 -7.72
C GLY A 100 -9.22 2.73 -8.15
N ARG A 101 -8.27 2.03 -7.53
CA ARG A 101 -7.93 0.62 -7.80
C ARG A 101 -8.26 -0.24 -6.59
N GLY A 102 -8.37 -1.55 -6.82
CA GLY A 102 -8.68 -2.54 -5.80
C GLY A 102 -10.15 -3.00 -5.81
N ILE A 103 -10.36 -4.15 -5.20
CA ILE A 103 -11.67 -4.78 -5.04
C ILE A 103 -12.34 -4.14 -3.83
N ALA A 104 -13.44 -3.44 -4.08
CA ALA A 104 -14.20 -2.79 -3.03
C ALA A 104 -14.97 -3.83 -2.21
N ILE A 105 -14.78 -3.80 -0.89
CA ILE A 105 -15.51 -4.63 0.06
C ILE A 105 -16.05 -3.78 1.21
N LYS A 106 -17.06 -4.31 1.90
CA LYS A 106 -17.59 -3.74 3.14
C LYS A 106 -17.39 -4.73 4.29
N ILE A 107 -16.87 -4.24 5.41
CA ILE A 107 -16.59 -5.03 6.60
C ILE A 107 -17.38 -4.43 7.76
N ALA A 108 -18.13 -5.26 8.48
CA ALA A 108 -18.78 -4.85 9.72
C ALA A 108 -17.75 -4.78 10.85
N LEU A 109 -17.69 -3.64 11.53
CA LEU A 109 -16.79 -3.41 12.66
C LEU A 109 -17.59 -3.30 13.97
N PRO A 110 -16.98 -3.68 15.11
CA PRO A 110 -17.54 -3.39 16.43
C PRO A 110 -17.51 -1.87 16.73
N ASP A 111 -18.31 -1.41 17.69
CA ASP A 111 -18.46 0.02 17.97
C ASP A 111 -17.15 0.69 18.46
N ASP A 112 -16.38 0.05 19.35
CA ASP A 112 -15.11 0.59 19.88
C ASP A 112 -13.88 0.21 19.03
N ASN A 113 -14.04 0.08 17.70
CA ASN A 113 -13.01 -0.50 16.84
C ASN A 113 -11.70 0.30 16.77
N LYS A 114 -11.74 1.64 16.99
CA LYS A 114 -10.59 2.56 16.89
C LYS A 114 -9.76 2.42 15.60
N VAL A 115 -10.37 1.94 14.52
CA VAL A 115 -9.77 1.83 13.20
C VAL A 115 -9.74 3.22 12.58
N SER A 116 -8.62 3.59 11.95
CA SER A 116 -8.55 4.85 11.20
C SER A 116 -9.51 4.80 10.02
N SER A 117 -10.33 5.85 9.85
CA SER A 117 -11.24 5.96 8.71
C SER A 117 -10.55 6.11 7.37
N GLU A 118 -9.26 6.45 7.38
CA GLU A 118 -8.44 6.59 6.19
C GLU A 118 -7.13 5.82 6.37
N GLY A 119 -6.94 4.80 5.53
CA GLY A 119 -5.65 4.13 5.37
C GLY A 119 -5.28 3.10 6.43
N ALA A 120 -6.21 2.69 7.32
CA ALA A 120 -5.94 1.56 8.21
C ALA A 120 -5.65 0.30 7.36
N PRO A 121 -4.52 -0.39 7.59
CA PRO A 121 -4.12 -1.49 6.74
C PRO A 121 -5.01 -2.72 6.96
N ILE A 122 -5.14 -3.53 5.92
CA ILE A 122 -5.71 -4.88 5.99
C ILE A 122 -4.56 -5.85 5.73
N MET A 123 -4.31 -6.74 6.67
CA MET A 123 -3.13 -7.55 6.79
C MET A 123 -3.47 -9.03 6.65
N TYR A 124 -2.58 -9.77 6.00
CA TYR A 124 -2.62 -11.23 6.00
C TYR A 124 -1.21 -11.77 6.16
N ARG A 125 -0.99 -12.57 7.21
CA ARG A 125 0.33 -13.15 7.55
C ARG A 125 1.46 -12.10 7.60
N GLY A 126 1.15 -10.92 8.13
CA GLY A 126 2.10 -9.80 8.23
C GLY A 126 2.29 -8.99 6.95
N ILE A 127 1.53 -9.26 5.89
CA ILE A 127 1.59 -8.55 4.60
C ILE A 127 0.35 -7.67 4.43
N GLU A 128 0.55 -6.41 4.06
CA GLU A 128 -0.56 -5.50 3.72
C GLU A 128 -1.17 -5.86 2.36
N ILE A 129 -2.42 -6.31 2.39
CA ILE A 129 -3.21 -6.76 1.23
C ILE A 129 -4.26 -5.74 0.78
N GLY A 130 -4.56 -4.74 1.59
CA GLY A 130 -5.53 -3.71 1.30
C GLY A 130 -5.55 -2.64 2.37
N GLN A 131 -6.52 -1.73 2.26
CA GLN A 131 -6.67 -0.63 3.20
C GLN A 131 -8.14 -0.25 3.36
N VAL A 132 -8.50 0.17 4.58
CA VAL A 132 -9.77 0.85 4.85
C VAL A 132 -9.74 2.20 4.14
N THR A 133 -10.81 2.45 3.40
CA THR A 133 -10.98 3.66 2.61
C THR A 133 -11.97 4.62 3.26
N ASP A 134 -12.97 4.14 3.99
CA ASP A 134 -14.00 4.98 4.60
C ASP A 134 -14.68 4.25 5.76
N LEU A 135 -15.24 4.98 6.73
CA LEU A 135 -16.12 4.44 7.76
C LEU A 135 -17.49 5.11 7.67
N SER A 136 -18.53 4.28 7.66
CA SER A 136 -19.92 4.73 7.59
C SER A 136 -20.79 3.96 8.57
N LEU A 137 -21.98 4.44 8.83
CA LEU A 137 -23.00 3.69 9.55
C LEU A 137 -23.90 2.96 8.56
N SER A 138 -24.36 1.77 8.92
CA SER A 138 -25.46 1.11 8.20
C SER A 138 -26.73 2.00 8.20
N GLU A 139 -27.68 1.73 7.31
CA GLU A 139 -28.90 2.54 7.20
C GLU A 139 -29.67 2.66 8.54
N GLY A 140 -29.67 1.59 9.34
CA GLY A 140 -30.25 1.57 10.69
C GLY A 140 -29.36 2.16 11.80
N ARG A 141 -28.12 2.54 11.48
CA ARG A 141 -27.08 2.99 12.42
C ARG A 141 -26.73 1.99 13.52
N GLU A 142 -26.99 0.71 13.27
CA GLU A 142 -26.74 -0.37 14.23
C GLU A 142 -25.33 -0.93 14.13
N VAL A 143 -24.66 -0.74 12.98
CA VAL A 143 -23.37 -1.34 12.68
C VAL A 143 -22.48 -0.32 11.98
N ILE A 144 -21.22 -0.23 12.40
CA ILE A 144 -20.19 0.52 11.69
C ILE A 144 -19.71 -0.32 10.50
N LEU A 145 -19.78 0.24 9.30
CA LEU A 145 -19.32 -0.37 8.06
C LEU A 145 -18.03 0.30 7.59
N ALA A 146 -16.95 -0.47 7.57
CA ALA A 146 -15.72 -0.07 6.90
C ALA A 146 -15.81 -0.40 5.41
N SER A 147 -15.71 0.63 4.57
CA SER A 147 -15.39 0.43 3.16
C SER A 147 -13.90 0.21 3.03
N ALA A 148 -13.50 -0.78 2.26
CA ALA A 148 -12.09 -1.10 2.04
C ALA A 148 -11.82 -1.46 0.58
N ALA A 149 -10.56 -1.30 0.18
CA ALA A 149 -10.05 -1.71 -1.11
C ALA A 149 -8.97 -2.78 -0.91
N ILE A 150 -9.20 -3.97 -1.48
CA ILE A 150 -8.24 -5.08 -1.47
C ILE A 150 -7.50 -5.11 -2.79
N GLN A 151 -6.19 -5.37 -2.76
CA GLN A 151 -5.40 -5.50 -3.98
C GLN A 151 -5.91 -6.69 -4.82
N PRO A 152 -6.07 -6.55 -6.16
CA PRO A 152 -6.62 -7.62 -7.01
C PRO A 152 -5.87 -8.95 -6.92
N ALA A 153 -4.57 -8.90 -6.58
CA ALA A 153 -3.73 -10.08 -6.37
C ALA A 153 -4.23 -11.03 -5.26
N PHE A 154 -5.10 -10.58 -4.36
CA PHE A 154 -5.69 -11.37 -3.26
C PHE A 154 -7.19 -11.64 -3.46
N SER A 155 -7.67 -11.51 -4.70
CA SER A 155 -9.08 -11.70 -5.04
C SER A 155 -9.61 -13.10 -4.74
N ASP A 156 -8.76 -14.11 -4.92
CA ASP A 156 -9.01 -15.53 -4.61
C ASP A 156 -9.28 -15.77 -3.12
N MET A 157 -8.78 -14.90 -2.25
CA MET A 157 -9.01 -14.96 -0.81
C MET A 157 -10.34 -14.34 -0.37
N LEU A 158 -11.08 -13.65 -1.25
CA LEU A 158 -12.34 -12.98 -0.91
C LEU A 158 -13.53 -13.92 -1.14
N THR A 159 -13.66 -14.92 -0.26
CA THR A 159 -14.71 -15.95 -0.32
C THR A 159 -15.79 -15.72 0.74
N THR A 160 -16.89 -16.48 0.68
CA THR A 160 -17.93 -16.48 1.72
C THR A 160 -17.45 -17.00 3.08
N GLY A 161 -16.34 -17.74 3.12
CA GLY A 161 -15.72 -18.23 4.36
C GLY A 161 -14.70 -17.27 4.96
N THR A 162 -14.36 -16.18 4.28
CA THR A 162 -13.32 -15.24 4.70
C THR A 162 -13.76 -14.42 5.90
N ARG A 163 -12.88 -14.28 6.89
CA ARG A 163 -13.12 -13.50 8.11
C ARG A 163 -12.08 -12.42 8.23
N PHE A 164 -12.52 -11.21 8.53
CA PHE A 164 -11.68 -10.08 8.90
C PHE A 164 -11.72 -9.95 10.42
N VAL A 165 -10.56 -9.86 11.05
CA VAL A 165 -10.44 -9.84 12.51
C VAL A 165 -9.80 -8.52 12.90
N LEU A 166 -10.43 -7.78 13.79
CA LEU A 166 -9.86 -6.55 14.33
C LEU A 166 -8.68 -6.90 15.25
N GLU A 167 -7.49 -6.44 14.88
CA GLU A 167 -6.29 -6.52 15.70
C GLU A 167 -6.05 -5.16 16.37
N GLU A 168 -6.15 -5.16 17.71
CA GLU A 168 -5.98 -3.96 18.52
C GLU A 168 -4.52 -3.72 18.89
N ALA A 169 -4.08 -2.46 18.86
CA ALA A 169 -2.77 -2.08 19.35
C ALA A 169 -2.69 -2.26 20.87
N LYS A 170 -1.95 -3.28 21.34
CA LYS A 170 -1.73 -3.53 22.78
C LYS A 170 -0.42 -2.90 23.25
N VAL A 171 -0.49 -2.12 24.33
CA VAL A 171 0.68 -1.57 25.03
C VAL A 171 1.16 -2.59 26.06
N SER A 172 2.36 -3.15 25.89
CA SER A 172 3.02 -3.98 26.90
C SER A 172 4.12 -3.18 27.60
N LEU A 173 4.04 -3.07 28.93
CA LEU A 173 5.08 -2.45 29.78
C LEU A 173 6.18 -3.47 30.18
N SER A 174 6.10 -4.70 29.68
CA SER A 174 6.95 -5.84 30.10
C SER A 174 8.13 -6.13 29.18
N GLY A 175 8.32 -5.34 28.11
CA GLY A 175 9.43 -5.49 27.18
C GLY A 175 9.06 -6.17 25.86
N VAL A 176 9.48 -5.51 24.77
CA VAL A 176 9.82 -5.98 23.40
C VAL A 176 8.85 -6.91 22.65
N GLU A 177 7.53 -6.76 22.83
CA GLU A 177 6.58 -7.21 21.81
C GLU A 177 5.63 -6.08 21.42
N ASN A 178 5.40 -5.93 20.11
CA ASN A 178 4.35 -5.09 19.51
C ASN A 178 4.49 -3.55 19.57
N ILE A 179 5.68 -3.00 19.89
CA ILE A 179 5.94 -1.53 19.80
C ILE A 179 5.63 -1.01 18.37
N ALA A 180 5.83 -1.85 17.35
CA ALA A 180 5.54 -1.53 15.96
C ALA A 180 4.04 -1.24 15.69
N ASN A 181 3.11 -1.81 16.47
CA ASN A 181 1.67 -1.58 16.31
C ASN A 181 1.19 -0.30 17.02
N LEU A 182 1.93 0.18 18.02
CA LEU A 182 1.62 1.42 18.73
C LEU A 182 1.66 2.65 17.81
N VAL A 183 2.55 2.62 16.80
CA VAL A 183 2.65 3.69 15.79
C VAL A 183 1.60 3.55 14.69
N ARG A 184 1.09 2.33 14.45
CA ARG A 184 0.18 2.02 13.33
C ARG A 184 -1.31 2.15 13.70
N GLY A 185 -1.67 1.94 14.97
CA GLY A 185 -3.07 1.88 15.41
C GLY A 185 -3.72 0.54 15.08
N ASN A 186 -5.05 0.47 15.22
CA ASN A 186 -5.82 -0.75 14.98
C ASN A 186 -5.94 -1.06 13.48
N PHE A 187 -5.87 -2.34 13.14
CA PHE A 187 -5.92 -2.83 11.76
C PHE A 187 -6.72 -4.13 11.65
N LEU A 188 -6.92 -4.60 10.42
CA LEU A 188 -7.68 -5.82 10.10
C LEU A 188 -6.80 -6.91 9.50
#